data_AF-A0A960M0R1-F1
#
_entry.id   AF-A0A960M0R1-F1
#
_cell.length_a   1.000
_cell.length_b   1.000
_cell.length_c   1.000
_cell.angle_alpha   90.00
_cell.angle_beta   90.00
_cell.angle_gamma   90.00
#
_symmetry.space_group_name_H-M   'P 1'
#
loop_
_entity.id
_entity.type
_entity.pdbx_description
1 polymer ?
#
loop_
_entity_poly.entity_id
_entity_poly.type
_entity_poly.pdbx_seq_one_letter_code
_entity_poly.pdbx_strand_id
1 'polypeptide(L)'
;ILGAQERSIALEAELFEEVREKIVAETAVIQGSATAIAEVDVLSTLAERAMAHRYIRPVMTDGDILKVKDSRHPVMETLPQAERFVPNDAHLDGTTNQIMIITGPNMAGKSTYIRQVALLVILAQTGSFVPAKEATMGVVDRVFTRVGASDDLARGRSTFMVEMQETANILNNATARSLIVLDEIGRGTSTFDGISIAWAVAEFLHNTPAVKAKTLFATHYHELTDLAVTMSGVKNYNILVRETGETIAFLRKIVPGSAEKSFGIHVGRLAGLPQEVIGRATEILSNLEEGEFEEPGKPKLARKRSRKAPDTENQMSLFD
;
A
#
# COMPACT_ATOMS: atom_id res chain seq x y z
N ILE A 1 -34.29 -41.89 55.95
CA ILE A 1 -33.35 -40.80 55.59
C ILE A 1 -32.47 -41.22 54.41
N LEU A 2 -31.83 -42.40 54.44
CA LEU A 2 -30.87 -42.86 53.40
C LEU A 2 -31.36 -42.88 51.93
N GLY A 3 -32.64 -43.08 51.62
CA GLY A 3 -33.15 -43.07 50.22
C GLY A 3 -33.83 -41.78 49.76
N ALA A 4 -33.98 -40.79 50.65
CA ALA A 4 -34.67 -39.54 50.30
C ALA A 4 -33.78 -38.62 49.44
N GLN A 5 -32.47 -38.62 49.73
CA GLN A 5 -31.50 -37.84 48.97
C GLN A 5 -31.33 -38.35 47.54
N GLU A 6 -31.26 -39.68 47.36
CA GLU A 6 -31.18 -40.29 46.02
C GLU A 6 -32.42 -39.99 45.19
N ARG A 7 -33.62 -40.06 45.78
CA ARG A 7 -34.87 -39.69 45.08
C ARG A 7 -34.92 -38.21 44.74
N SER A 8 -34.40 -37.34 45.61
CA SER A 8 -34.34 -35.91 45.34
C SER A 8 -33.44 -35.60 44.14
N ILE A 9 -32.27 -36.23 44.05
CA ILE A 9 -31.32 -36.05 42.95
C ILE A 9 -31.90 -36.61 41.64
N ALA A 10 -32.57 -37.77 41.69
CA ALA A 10 -33.19 -38.36 40.51
C ALA A 10 -34.30 -37.46 39.95
N LEU A 11 -35.16 -36.92 40.83
CA LEU A 11 -36.23 -36.00 40.43
C LEU A 11 -35.66 -34.68 39.88
N GLU A 12 -34.57 -34.16 40.46
CA GLU A 12 -33.88 -32.98 39.93
C GLU A 12 -33.36 -33.20 38.51
N ALA A 13 -32.76 -34.37 38.24
CA ALA A 13 -32.26 -34.70 36.91
C ALA A 13 -33.39 -34.84 35.87
N GLU A 14 -34.51 -35.44 36.26
CA GLU A 14 -35.71 -35.55 35.42
C GLU A 14 -36.27 -34.16 35.06
N LEU A 15 -36.46 -33.29 36.07
CA LEU A 15 -36.94 -31.93 35.87
C LEU A 15 -35.97 -31.09 35.02
N PHE A 16 -34.65 -31.28 35.20
CA PHE A 16 -33.64 -30.61 34.40
C PHE A 16 -33.70 -31.02 32.93
N GLU A 17 -33.88 -32.32 32.65
CA GLU A 17 -34.01 -32.81 31.27
C GLU A 17 -35.31 -32.32 30.61
N GLU A 18 -36.43 -32.26 31.34
CA GLU A 18 -37.65 -31.64 30.84
C GLU A 18 -37.46 -30.17 30.46
N VAL A 19 -36.71 -29.40 31.26
CA VAL A 19 -36.38 -28.01 30.94
C VAL A 19 -35.49 -27.94 29.70
N ARG A 20 -34.50 -28.82 29.57
CA ARG A 20 -33.64 -28.87 28.38
C ARG A 20 -34.44 -29.16 27.12
N GLU A 21 -35.33 -30.15 27.13
CA GLU A 21 -36.19 -30.47 25.99
C GLU A 21 -37.11 -29.29 25.61
N LYS A 22 -37.67 -28.58 26.59
CA LYS A 22 -38.44 -27.35 26.35
C LYS A 22 -37.59 -26.26 25.69
N ILE A 23 -36.35 -26.07 26.13
CA ILE A 23 -35.43 -25.09 25.53
C ILE A 23 -35.02 -25.52 24.11
N VAL A 24 -34.77 -26.81 23.88
CA VAL A 24 -34.41 -27.35 22.57
C VAL A 24 -35.53 -27.10 21.56
N ALA A 25 -36.80 -27.28 21.96
CA ALA A 25 -37.94 -26.94 21.12
C ALA A 25 -37.98 -25.46 20.69
N GLU A 26 -37.44 -24.56 21.52
CA GLU A 26 -37.36 -23.12 21.25
C GLU A 26 -36.06 -22.67 20.57
N THR A 27 -35.19 -23.60 20.15
CA THR A 27 -33.86 -23.28 19.57
C THR A 27 -33.95 -22.27 18.43
N ALA A 28 -34.93 -22.42 17.52
CA ALA A 28 -35.10 -21.52 16.38
C ALA A 28 -35.43 -20.09 16.82
N VAL A 29 -36.27 -19.91 17.85
CA VAL A 29 -36.64 -18.60 18.40
C VAL A 29 -35.45 -17.94 19.09
N ILE A 30 -34.70 -18.73 19.87
CA ILE A 30 -33.49 -18.27 20.55
C ILE A 30 -32.44 -17.82 19.53
N GLN A 31 -32.18 -18.61 18.49
CA GLN A 31 -31.24 -18.26 17.42
C GLN A 31 -31.68 -17.02 16.65
N GLY A 32 -32.97 -16.90 16.32
CA GLY A 32 -33.51 -15.69 15.68
C GLY A 32 -33.32 -14.44 16.53
N SER A 33 -33.55 -14.54 17.84
CA SER A 33 -33.31 -13.45 18.79
C SER A 33 -31.82 -13.09 18.87
N ALA A 34 -30.93 -14.08 18.92
CA ALA A 34 -29.49 -13.87 18.93
C ALA A 34 -29.00 -13.18 17.64
N THR A 35 -29.51 -13.56 16.46
CA THR A 35 -29.18 -12.91 15.19
C THR A 35 -29.64 -11.46 15.17
N ALA A 36 -30.85 -11.17 15.64
CA ALA A 36 -31.36 -9.80 15.71
C ALA A 36 -30.53 -8.91 16.67
N ILE A 37 -30.15 -9.45 17.83
CA ILE A 37 -29.26 -8.74 18.77
C ILE A 37 -27.89 -8.48 18.14
N ALA A 38 -27.32 -9.47 17.44
CA ALA A 38 -26.04 -9.32 16.77
C ALA A 38 -26.08 -8.24 15.67
N GLU A 39 -27.17 -8.16 14.90
CA GLU A 39 -27.34 -7.10 13.90
C GLU A 39 -27.40 -5.71 14.54
N VAL A 40 -28.17 -5.55 15.62
CA VAL A 40 -28.24 -4.29 16.38
C VAL A 40 -26.88 -3.90 16.96
N ASP A 41 -26.12 -4.86 17.50
CA ASP A 41 -24.79 -4.62 18.07
C ASP A 41 -23.80 -4.13 17.02
N VAL A 42 -23.75 -4.79 15.86
CA VAL A 42 -22.89 -4.39 14.74
C VAL A 42 -23.28 -3.02 14.22
N LEU A 43 -24.56 -2.77 13.92
CA LEU A 43 -25.03 -1.48 13.39
C LEU A 43 -24.80 -0.33 14.37
N SER A 44 -25.06 -0.56 15.66
CA SER A 44 -24.83 0.44 16.72
C SER A 44 -23.34 0.76 16.87
N THR A 45 -22.49 -0.26 16.81
CA THR A 45 -21.03 -0.09 16.84
C THR A 45 -20.55 0.72 15.63
N LEU A 46 -21.01 0.39 14.41
CA LEU A 46 -20.64 1.15 13.21
C LEU A 46 -21.06 2.62 13.31
N ALA A 47 -22.26 2.90 13.84
CA ALA A 47 -22.76 4.26 14.04
C ALA A 47 -21.94 5.03 15.09
N GLU A 48 -21.62 4.40 16.22
CA GLU A 48 -20.78 4.99 17.27
C GLU A 48 -19.39 5.36 16.71
N ARG A 49 -18.74 4.44 16.00
CA ARG A 49 -17.43 4.69 15.37
C ARG A 49 -17.50 5.82 14.36
N ALA A 50 -18.56 5.87 13.55
CA ALA A 50 -18.75 6.93 12.57
C ALA A 50 -18.87 8.31 13.24
N MET A 51 -19.60 8.39 14.35
CA MET A 51 -19.74 9.63 15.12
C MET A 51 -18.42 10.03 15.80
N ALA A 52 -17.77 9.11 16.49
CA ALA A 52 -16.53 9.36 17.22
C ALA A 52 -15.40 9.86 16.31
N HIS A 53 -15.28 9.30 15.10
CA HIS A 53 -14.19 9.59 14.16
C HIS A 53 -14.58 10.48 12.98
N ARG A 54 -15.83 10.97 12.98
CA ARG A 54 -16.40 11.84 11.93
C ARG A 54 -16.29 11.20 10.55
N TYR A 55 -16.76 9.96 10.44
CA TYR A 55 -16.87 9.28 9.15
C TYR A 55 -18.12 9.77 8.42
N ILE A 56 -18.10 9.68 7.09
CA ILE A 56 -19.22 10.09 6.23
C ILE A 56 -19.86 8.88 5.57
N ARG A 57 -21.14 8.99 5.27
CA ARG A 57 -21.86 7.96 4.50
C ARG A 57 -21.36 8.01 3.05
N PRO A 58 -20.75 6.94 2.51
CA PRO A 58 -20.36 6.92 1.11
C PRO A 58 -21.60 6.86 0.20
N VAL A 59 -21.50 7.44 -0.98
CA VAL A 59 -22.48 7.25 -2.06
C VAL A 59 -22.07 6.02 -2.86
N MET A 60 -22.86 4.95 -2.76
CA MET A 60 -22.64 3.73 -3.53
C MET A 60 -23.33 3.83 -4.90
N THR A 61 -22.66 3.37 -5.95
CA THR A 61 -23.18 3.40 -7.33
C THR A 61 -22.98 2.06 -8.04
N ASP A 62 -23.76 1.81 -9.09
CA ASP A 62 -23.57 0.64 -9.97
C ASP A 62 -22.44 0.85 -11.00
N GLY A 63 -21.93 2.09 -11.12
CA GLY A 63 -20.80 2.42 -11.98
C GLY A 63 -19.47 1.88 -11.45
N ASP A 64 -18.37 2.32 -12.06
CA ASP A 64 -17.00 1.90 -11.74
C ASP A 64 -16.19 2.96 -11.00
N ILE A 65 -16.78 4.13 -10.71
CA ILE A 65 -16.14 5.27 -10.07
C ILE A 65 -15.59 4.94 -8.69
N LEU A 66 -14.39 5.38 -8.36
CA LEU A 66 -13.82 5.36 -7.01
C LEU A 66 -13.25 6.75 -6.75
N LYS A 67 -14.04 7.59 -6.09
CA LYS A 67 -13.68 8.97 -5.81
C LYS A 67 -13.83 9.28 -4.34
N VAL A 68 -12.72 9.59 -3.68
CA VAL A 68 -12.69 10.00 -2.28
C VAL A 68 -11.91 11.29 -2.13
N LYS A 69 -12.40 12.18 -1.26
CA LYS A 69 -11.70 13.43 -0.91
C LYS A 69 -11.34 13.46 0.56
N ASP A 70 -10.15 13.98 0.85
CA ASP A 70 -9.57 14.09 2.18
C ASP A 70 -9.76 12.80 3.01
N SER A 71 -9.48 11.66 2.39
CA SER A 71 -9.63 10.36 3.04
C SER A 71 -8.46 10.05 3.97
N ARG A 72 -8.73 9.28 5.03
CA ARG A 72 -7.76 8.90 6.07
C ARG A 72 -7.73 7.38 6.20
N HIS A 73 -6.64 6.86 6.76
CA HIS A 73 -6.53 5.42 6.99
C HIS A 73 -7.22 5.03 8.32
N PRO A 74 -8.26 4.17 8.30
CA PRO A 74 -9.15 3.94 9.46
C PRO A 74 -8.46 3.41 10.72
N VAL A 75 -7.32 2.73 10.57
CA VAL A 75 -6.50 2.25 11.69
C VAL A 75 -5.48 3.30 12.15
N MET A 76 -4.62 3.77 11.24
CA MET A 76 -3.53 4.69 11.61
C MET A 76 -3.99 6.03 12.18
N GLU A 77 -5.16 6.54 11.77
CA GLU A 77 -5.67 7.80 12.33
C GLU A 77 -6.04 7.71 13.81
N THR A 78 -6.28 6.50 14.33
CA THR A 78 -6.69 6.25 15.71
C THR A 78 -5.53 6.01 16.67
N LEU A 79 -4.29 5.93 16.16
CA LEU A 79 -3.13 5.62 16.99
C LEU A 79 -2.75 6.83 17.86
N PRO A 80 -2.61 6.68 19.20
CA PRO A 80 -2.33 7.80 20.11
C PRO A 80 -1.02 8.55 19.83
N GLN A 81 -0.07 7.87 19.20
CA GLN A 81 1.28 8.36 18.89
C GLN A 81 1.39 8.91 17.47
N ALA A 82 0.33 8.85 16.67
CA ALA A 82 0.35 9.40 15.32
C ALA A 82 0.30 10.93 15.40
N GLU A 83 1.32 11.59 14.82
CA GLU A 83 1.15 12.95 14.33
C GLU A 83 -0.13 13.04 13.48
N ARG A 84 -0.78 14.21 13.46
CA ARG A 84 -2.02 14.44 12.71
C ARG A 84 -1.94 13.80 11.32
N PHE A 85 -2.76 12.77 11.07
CA PHE A 85 -2.76 12.03 9.82
C PHE A 85 -3.06 12.96 8.65
N VAL A 86 -2.26 12.89 7.58
CA VAL A 86 -2.42 13.74 6.40
C VAL A 86 -3.44 13.10 5.45
N PRO A 87 -4.60 13.75 5.21
CA PRO A 87 -5.64 13.18 4.37
C PRO A 87 -5.29 13.26 2.88
N ASN A 88 -5.73 12.27 2.12
CA ASN A 88 -5.42 12.10 0.71
C ASN A 88 -6.67 11.87 -0.14
N ASP A 89 -6.64 12.38 -1.37
CA ASP A 89 -7.68 12.15 -2.36
C ASP A 89 -7.34 10.90 -3.16
N ALA A 90 -8.34 10.20 -3.68
CA ALA A 90 -8.15 9.18 -4.70
C ALA A 90 -9.26 9.30 -5.74
N HIS A 91 -8.89 9.15 -7.01
CA HIS A 91 -9.83 9.17 -8.12
C HIS A 91 -9.42 8.11 -9.14
N LEU A 92 -10.21 7.04 -9.23
CA LEU A 92 -10.05 6.00 -10.23
C LEU A 92 -11.39 5.69 -10.91
N ASP A 93 -11.32 5.32 -12.18
CA ASP A 93 -12.45 4.85 -12.99
C ASP A 93 -11.91 3.95 -14.12
N GLY A 94 -12.74 3.16 -14.79
CA GLY A 94 -12.31 2.22 -15.84
C GLY A 94 -11.93 2.88 -17.17
N THR A 95 -11.88 4.22 -17.23
CA THR A 95 -11.69 5.00 -18.45
C THR A 95 -10.47 5.91 -18.36
N THR A 96 -10.60 7.09 -17.75
CA THR A 96 -9.63 8.18 -17.76
C THR A 96 -8.64 8.14 -16.59
N ASN A 97 -8.97 7.41 -15.52
CA ASN A 97 -8.13 7.28 -14.32
C ASN A 97 -8.01 5.81 -13.88
N GLN A 98 -7.76 4.90 -14.83
CA GLN A 98 -7.71 3.47 -14.56
C GLN A 98 -6.52 3.07 -13.69
N ILE A 99 -5.32 3.50 -14.06
CA ILE A 99 -4.08 3.09 -13.37
C ILE A 99 -3.41 4.32 -12.78
N MET A 100 -3.19 4.28 -11.48
CA MET A 100 -2.46 5.29 -10.73
C MET A 100 -1.05 4.80 -10.47
N ILE A 101 -0.06 5.31 -11.22
CA ILE A 101 1.36 5.02 -10.97
C ILE A 101 1.83 5.96 -9.86
N ILE A 102 2.19 5.41 -8.71
CA ILE A 102 2.55 6.15 -7.51
C ILE A 102 4.04 5.97 -7.25
N THR A 103 4.79 7.05 -7.44
CA THR A 103 6.25 7.09 -7.25
C THR A 103 6.63 7.85 -5.98
N GLY A 104 7.83 7.58 -5.48
CA GLY A 104 8.40 8.25 -4.31
C GLY A 104 9.16 7.30 -3.41
N PRO A 105 9.86 7.80 -2.38
CA PRO A 105 10.67 6.97 -1.49
C PRO A 105 9.81 6.06 -0.60
N ASN A 106 10.39 4.94 -0.14
CA ASN A 106 9.65 3.86 0.53
C ASN A 106 9.04 4.27 1.88
N MET A 107 9.69 5.18 2.61
CA MET A 107 9.19 5.66 3.91
C MET A 107 8.18 6.83 3.81
N ALA A 108 7.81 7.24 2.61
CA ALA A 108 7.02 8.45 2.41
C ALA A 108 5.48 8.22 2.39
N GLY A 109 5.03 6.96 2.56
CA GLY A 109 3.62 6.63 2.77
C GLY A 109 2.86 6.05 1.57
N LYS A 110 3.56 5.57 0.52
CA LYS A 110 2.92 4.92 -0.65
C LYS A 110 2.04 3.74 -0.23
N SER A 111 2.62 2.78 0.50
CA SER A 111 1.93 1.59 0.99
C SER A 111 0.76 1.92 1.91
N THR A 112 0.91 2.95 2.75
CA THR A 112 -0.16 3.49 3.61
C THR A 112 -1.33 3.99 2.76
N TYR A 113 -1.06 4.79 1.73
CA TYR A 113 -2.08 5.35 0.87
C TYR A 113 -2.83 4.28 0.08
N ILE A 114 -2.13 3.33 -0.55
CA ILE A 114 -2.82 2.30 -1.36
C ILE A 114 -3.66 1.35 -0.49
N ARG A 115 -3.17 1.00 0.72
CA ARG A 115 -3.93 0.21 1.69
C ARG A 115 -5.15 0.98 2.21
N GLN A 116 -5.00 2.28 2.46
CA GLN A 116 -6.11 3.14 2.84
C GLN A 116 -7.24 3.06 1.80
N VAL A 117 -6.94 3.25 0.51
CA VAL A 117 -7.98 3.21 -0.53
C VAL A 117 -8.70 1.86 -0.58
N ALA A 118 -7.96 0.74 -0.47
CA ALA A 118 -8.55 -0.59 -0.39
C ALA A 118 -9.47 -0.77 0.84
N LEU A 119 -9.03 -0.31 2.01
CA LEU A 119 -9.81 -0.40 3.25
C LEU A 119 -11.09 0.45 3.19
N LEU A 120 -11.05 1.61 2.54
CA LEU A 120 -12.25 2.45 2.34
C LEU A 120 -13.32 1.71 1.54
N VAL A 121 -12.93 1.00 0.49
CA VAL A 121 -13.85 0.22 -0.35
C VAL A 121 -14.45 -0.95 0.44
N ILE A 122 -13.63 -1.68 1.19
CA ILE A 122 -14.09 -2.78 2.04
C ILE A 122 -15.08 -2.25 3.08
N LEU A 123 -14.74 -1.16 3.78
CA LEU A 123 -15.57 -0.57 4.82
C LEU A 123 -16.90 -0.02 4.28
N ALA A 124 -16.89 0.56 3.08
CA ALA A 124 -18.12 1.01 2.42
C ALA A 124 -19.04 -0.19 2.07
N GLN A 125 -18.48 -1.28 1.53
CA GLN A 125 -19.24 -2.47 1.14
C GLN A 125 -19.68 -3.35 2.30
N THR A 126 -19.10 -3.20 3.50
CA THR A 126 -19.66 -3.80 4.73
C THR A 126 -20.86 -3.02 5.27
N GLY A 127 -21.23 -1.89 4.64
CA GLY A 127 -22.34 -1.04 5.06
C GLY A 127 -21.97 0.05 6.07
N SER A 128 -20.67 0.27 6.31
CA SER A 128 -20.20 1.29 7.25
C SER A 128 -20.00 2.67 6.60
N PHE A 129 -19.88 3.69 7.44
CA PHE A 129 -19.38 5.01 7.07
C PHE A 129 -17.86 4.95 6.89
N VAL A 130 -17.29 5.87 6.12
CA VAL A 130 -15.87 5.86 5.78
C VAL A 130 -15.13 7.14 6.24
N PRO A 131 -13.84 7.05 6.62
CA PRO A 131 -13.02 8.20 6.99
C PRO A 131 -12.64 9.07 5.79
N ALA A 132 -13.57 9.90 5.34
CA ALA A 132 -13.34 10.86 4.26
C ALA A 132 -14.19 12.12 4.47
N LYS A 133 -13.93 13.15 3.68
CA LYS A 133 -14.81 14.32 3.58
C LYS A 133 -15.95 14.07 2.59
N GLU A 134 -15.64 13.42 1.47
CA GLU A 134 -16.60 13.00 0.44
C GLU A 134 -16.17 11.63 -0.09
N ALA A 135 -17.12 10.75 -0.39
CA ALA A 135 -16.86 9.45 -0.99
C ALA A 135 -17.97 9.03 -1.95
N THR A 136 -17.61 8.64 -3.16
CA THR A 136 -18.48 8.01 -4.15
C THR A 136 -17.77 6.78 -4.70
N MET A 137 -18.39 5.62 -4.58
CA MET A 137 -17.77 4.33 -4.88
C MET A 137 -18.71 3.43 -5.67
N GLY A 138 -18.23 2.89 -6.77
CA GLY A 138 -18.81 1.78 -7.49
C GLY A 138 -18.55 0.47 -6.76
N VAL A 139 -19.50 -0.46 -6.82
CA VAL A 139 -19.33 -1.78 -6.21
C VAL A 139 -18.19 -2.54 -6.89
N VAL A 140 -17.18 -2.96 -6.13
CA VAL A 140 -16.12 -3.85 -6.58
C VAL A 140 -16.47 -5.30 -6.25
N ASP A 141 -16.13 -6.20 -7.16
CA ASP A 141 -16.33 -7.64 -6.97
C ASP A 141 -15.23 -8.25 -6.08
N ARG A 142 -13.99 -7.78 -6.24
CA ARG A 142 -12.80 -8.28 -5.53
C ARG A 142 -11.79 -7.16 -5.32
N VAL A 143 -11.08 -7.23 -4.19
CA VAL A 143 -9.90 -6.43 -3.91
C VAL A 143 -8.68 -7.35 -3.95
N PHE A 144 -7.80 -7.12 -4.92
CA PHE A 144 -6.55 -7.83 -5.09
C PHE A 144 -5.40 -7.01 -4.52
N THR A 145 -4.51 -7.68 -3.79
CA THR A 145 -3.35 -7.03 -3.19
C THR A 145 -2.10 -7.84 -3.44
N ARG A 146 -1.10 -7.23 -4.06
CA ARG A 146 0.29 -7.62 -3.94
C ARG A 146 0.97 -6.56 -3.08
N VAL A 147 1.07 -6.83 -1.79
CA VAL A 147 1.70 -5.94 -0.82
C VAL A 147 2.73 -6.77 -0.11
N GLY A 148 4.01 -6.35 -0.17
CA GLY A 148 5.15 -7.16 0.26
C GLY A 148 4.91 -7.94 1.55
N ALA A 149 5.11 -9.25 1.50
CA ALA A 149 5.07 -10.12 2.66
C ALA A 149 6.28 -9.83 3.56
N SER A 150 6.05 -9.73 4.87
CA SER A 150 7.10 -10.02 5.84
C SER A 150 7.50 -11.49 5.68
N ASP A 151 8.80 -11.75 5.53
CA ASP A 151 9.40 -13.02 5.10
C ASP A 151 8.63 -14.29 5.54
N ASP A 152 8.18 -15.08 4.56
CA ASP A 152 7.80 -16.48 4.76
C ASP A 152 9.00 -17.39 4.41
N LEU A 153 10.09 -17.19 5.17
CA LEU A 153 11.31 -18.03 5.11
C LEU A 153 11.01 -19.49 5.50
N ALA A 154 9.86 -19.77 6.12
CA ALA A 154 9.49 -21.08 6.64
C ALA A 154 9.16 -22.11 5.56
N ARG A 155 8.87 -21.69 4.31
CA ARG A 155 8.43 -22.60 3.22
C ARG A 155 9.47 -22.90 2.14
N GLY A 156 10.70 -22.39 2.26
CA GLY A 156 11.79 -22.70 1.31
C GLY A 156 11.55 -22.22 -0.12
N ARG A 157 10.64 -21.26 -0.34
CA ARG A 157 10.39 -20.64 -1.65
C ARG A 157 11.11 -19.30 -1.74
N SER A 158 11.65 -18.97 -2.91
CA SER A 158 12.16 -17.62 -3.20
C SER A 158 11.05 -16.59 -3.01
N THR A 159 11.35 -15.48 -2.34
CA THR A 159 10.43 -14.34 -2.15
C THR A 159 9.92 -13.80 -3.48
N PHE A 160 10.76 -13.82 -4.51
CA PHE A 160 10.39 -13.43 -5.87
C PHE A 160 9.41 -14.41 -6.53
N MET A 161 9.54 -15.72 -6.29
CA MET A 161 8.58 -16.71 -6.83
C MET A 161 7.19 -16.51 -6.21
N VAL A 162 7.12 -16.24 -4.89
CA VAL A 162 5.85 -15.95 -4.21
C VAL A 162 5.21 -14.69 -4.79
N GLU A 163 6.01 -13.64 -5.03
CA GLU A 163 5.57 -12.42 -5.69
C GLU A 163 4.98 -12.65 -7.08
N MET A 164 5.65 -13.49 -7.90
CA MET A 164 5.17 -13.83 -9.23
C MET A 164 3.90 -14.68 -9.19
N GLN A 165 3.77 -15.59 -8.21
CA GLN A 165 2.53 -16.37 -8.01
C GLN A 165 1.36 -15.49 -7.59
N GLU A 166 1.59 -14.53 -6.69
CA GLU A 166 0.57 -13.54 -6.29
C GLU A 166 0.17 -12.68 -7.49
N THR A 167 1.13 -12.16 -8.25
CA THR A 167 0.88 -11.38 -9.47
C THR A 167 0.07 -12.20 -10.49
N ALA A 168 0.47 -13.46 -10.74
CA ALA A 168 -0.25 -14.35 -11.64
C ALA A 168 -1.69 -14.62 -11.14
N ASN A 169 -1.90 -14.79 -9.83
CA ASN A 169 -3.25 -14.95 -9.28
C ASN A 169 -4.14 -13.73 -9.55
N ILE A 170 -3.59 -12.52 -9.41
CA ILE A 170 -4.30 -11.27 -9.73
C ILE A 170 -4.67 -11.26 -11.21
N LEU A 171 -3.70 -11.45 -12.10
CA LEU A 171 -3.92 -11.35 -13.55
C LEU A 171 -4.91 -12.39 -14.10
N ASN A 172 -4.98 -13.58 -13.50
CA ASN A 172 -5.87 -14.64 -13.95
C ASN A 172 -7.30 -14.53 -13.38
N ASN A 173 -7.52 -13.78 -12.30
CA ASN A 173 -8.80 -13.77 -11.57
C ASN A 173 -9.44 -12.39 -11.41
N ALA A 174 -8.73 -11.32 -11.74
CA ALA A 174 -9.29 -9.98 -11.76
C ALA A 174 -10.35 -9.84 -12.85
N THR A 175 -11.29 -8.93 -12.64
CA THR A 175 -12.27 -8.52 -13.65
C THR A 175 -12.19 -7.00 -13.83
N ALA A 176 -12.85 -6.45 -14.85
CA ALA A 176 -12.98 -5.00 -14.99
C ALA A 176 -13.66 -4.29 -13.77
N ARG A 177 -14.37 -5.04 -12.92
CA ARG A 177 -15.01 -4.51 -11.69
C ARG A 177 -14.08 -4.52 -10.48
N SER A 178 -12.93 -5.18 -10.56
CA SER A 178 -12.04 -5.34 -9.41
C SER A 178 -11.29 -4.04 -9.06
N LEU A 179 -10.75 -4.01 -7.85
CA LEU A 179 -9.73 -3.07 -7.42
C LEU A 179 -8.42 -3.83 -7.21
N ILE A 180 -7.34 -3.36 -7.84
CA ILE A 180 -6.02 -3.97 -7.74
C ILE A 180 -5.07 -3.00 -7.03
N VAL A 181 -4.32 -3.52 -6.07
CA VAL A 181 -3.27 -2.81 -5.33
C VAL A 181 -1.95 -3.55 -5.51
N LEU A 182 -1.01 -2.92 -6.20
CA LEU A 182 0.32 -3.46 -6.47
C LEU A 182 1.34 -2.57 -5.75
N ASP A 183 2.18 -3.17 -4.91
CA ASP A 183 3.22 -2.49 -4.15
C ASP A 183 4.58 -3.15 -4.46
N GLU A 184 5.44 -2.41 -5.14
CA GLU A 184 6.84 -2.77 -5.41
C GLU A 184 7.05 -4.11 -6.14
N ILE A 185 6.23 -4.40 -7.17
CA ILE A 185 6.49 -5.53 -8.08
C ILE A 185 7.85 -5.39 -8.77
N GLY A 186 8.55 -6.51 -8.93
CA GLY A 186 9.82 -6.65 -9.61
C GLY A 186 11.02 -6.36 -8.71
N ARG A 187 10.85 -6.11 -7.40
CA ARG A 187 11.97 -5.71 -6.53
C ARG A 187 12.93 -6.86 -6.18
N GLY A 188 12.46 -8.11 -6.23
CA GLY A 188 13.24 -9.30 -5.86
C GLY A 188 14.16 -9.86 -6.94
N THR A 189 14.36 -9.16 -8.07
CA THR A 189 15.14 -9.61 -9.23
C THR A 189 16.07 -8.51 -9.76
N SER A 190 16.74 -8.74 -10.88
CA SER A 190 17.55 -7.72 -11.55
C SER A 190 16.71 -6.49 -11.91
N THR A 191 17.29 -5.29 -11.86
CA THR A 191 16.54 -4.04 -12.08
C THR A 191 15.82 -4.03 -13.42
N PHE A 192 16.49 -4.46 -14.50
CA PHE A 192 15.88 -4.47 -15.84
C PHE A 192 14.78 -5.53 -15.97
N ASP A 193 14.95 -6.73 -15.38
CA ASP A 193 13.89 -7.73 -15.37
C ASP A 193 12.68 -7.23 -14.56
N GLY A 194 12.95 -6.60 -13.41
CA GLY A 194 11.93 -6.05 -12.53
C GLY A 194 11.10 -4.95 -13.20
N ILE A 195 11.76 -3.99 -13.85
CA ILE A 195 11.11 -2.95 -14.65
C ILE A 195 10.29 -3.59 -15.77
N SER A 196 10.87 -4.52 -16.53
CA SER A 196 10.21 -5.16 -17.68
C SER A 196 8.94 -5.90 -17.28
N ILE A 197 8.99 -6.66 -16.17
CA ILE A 197 7.82 -7.37 -15.64
C ILE A 197 6.76 -6.37 -15.16
N ALA A 198 7.15 -5.38 -14.36
CA ALA A 198 6.21 -4.39 -13.82
C ALA A 198 5.51 -3.60 -14.94
N TRP A 199 6.25 -3.25 -15.99
CA TRP A 199 5.74 -2.60 -17.19
C TRP A 199 4.74 -3.48 -17.93
N ALA A 200 5.12 -4.72 -18.24
CA ALA A 200 4.25 -5.67 -18.94
C ALA A 200 2.96 -5.97 -18.15
N VAL A 201 3.03 -6.03 -16.81
CA VAL A 201 1.85 -6.17 -15.94
C VAL A 201 0.92 -4.97 -16.06
N ALA A 202 1.45 -3.74 -16.04
CA ALA A 202 0.64 -2.53 -16.19
C ALA A 202 -0.01 -2.46 -17.58
N GLU A 203 0.72 -2.80 -18.64
CA GLU A 203 0.19 -2.90 -20.00
C GLU A 203 -0.92 -3.94 -20.11
N PHE A 204 -0.72 -5.13 -19.54
CA PHE A 204 -1.72 -6.18 -19.58
C PHE A 204 -3.02 -5.77 -18.88
N LEU A 205 -2.92 -5.16 -17.69
CA LEU A 205 -4.08 -4.65 -16.94
C LEU A 205 -4.81 -3.52 -17.67
N HIS A 206 -4.11 -2.70 -18.43
CA HIS A 206 -4.71 -1.60 -19.19
C HIS A 206 -5.36 -2.07 -20.51
N ASN A 207 -4.64 -2.91 -21.26
CA ASN A 207 -4.98 -3.26 -22.64
C ASN A 207 -5.97 -4.41 -22.74
N THR A 208 -6.13 -5.21 -21.69
CA THR A 208 -6.99 -6.41 -21.71
C THR A 208 -8.37 -6.08 -21.13
N PRO A 209 -9.44 -5.98 -21.95
CA PRO A 209 -10.76 -5.52 -21.49
C PRO A 209 -11.35 -6.36 -20.36
N ALA A 210 -11.10 -7.67 -20.35
CA ALA A 210 -11.62 -8.59 -19.34
C ALA A 210 -11.07 -8.27 -17.93
N VAL A 211 -9.85 -7.74 -17.84
CA VAL A 211 -9.15 -7.46 -16.57
C VAL A 211 -8.84 -5.96 -16.40
N LYS A 212 -9.58 -5.09 -17.10
CA LYS A 212 -9.38 -3.63 -17.11
C LYS A 212 -9.85 -2.95 -15.81
N ALA A 213 -9.27 -3.38 -14.71
CA ALA A 213 -9.61 -3.01 -13.35
C ALA A 213 -8.98 -1.67 -12.95
N LYS A 214 -9.58 -1.02 -11.95
CA LYS A 214 -8.95 0.12 -11.27
C LYS A 214 -7.71 -0.36 -10.54
N THR A 215 -6.57 0.28 -10.78
CA THR A 215 -5.27 -0.19 -10.27
C THR A 215 -4.50 0.93 -9.59
N LEU A 216 -4.10 0.69 -8.35
CA LEU A 216 -3.10 1.48 -7.62
C LEU A 216 -1.77 0.77 -7.74
N PHE A 217 -0.79 1.38 -8.39
CA PHE A 217 0.52 0.79 -8.63
C PHE A 217 1.60 1.64 -7.96
N ALA A 218 1.97 1.28 -6.74
CA ALA A 218 3.11 1.87 -6.05
C ALA A 218 4.42 1.23 -6.53
N THR A 219 5.36 2.05 -6.99
CA THR A 219 6.64 1.59 -7.53
C THR A 219 7.80 2.50 -7.13
N HIS A 220 9.00 1.95 -7.21
CA HIS A 220 10.27 2.68 -7.10
C HIS A 220 10.95 2.88 -8.47
N TYR A 221 10.42 2.25 -9.52
CA TYR A 221 10.87 2.43 -10.90
C TYR A 221 10.28 3.71 -11.47
N HIS A 222 11.14 4.70 -11.73
CA HIS A 222 10.73 5.97 -12.33
C HIS A 222 10.39 5.80 -13.81
N GLU A 223 10.96 4.80 -14.47
CA GLU A 223 10.73 4.43 -15.86
C GLU A 223 9.24 4.15 -16.12
N LEU A 224 8.52 3.56 -15.14
CA LEU A 224 7.08 3.29 -15.27
C LEU A 224 6.23 4.57 -15.41
N THR A 225 6.78 5.75 -15.13
CA THR A 225 6.05 7.01 -15.33
C THR A 225 5.83 7.33 -16.81
N ASP A 226 6.63 6.75 -17.71
CA ASP A 226 6.48 6.91 -19.16
C ASP A 226 5.21 6.25 -19.70
N LEU A 227 4.64 5.26 -18.99
CA LEU A 227 3.35 4.64 -19.32
C LEU A 227 2.23 5.68 -19.43
N ALA A 228 2.26 6.73 -18.60
CA ALA A 228 1.24 7.78 -18.63
C ALA A 228 1.32 8.66 -19.90
N VAL A 229 2.45 8.64 -20.62
CA VAL A 229 2.63 9.37 -21.88
C VAL A 229 1.95 8.61 -23.03
N THR A 230 2.01 7.29 -23.02
CA THR A 230 1.57 6.43 -24.13
C THR A 230 0.19 5.81 -23.92
N MET A 231 -0.29 5.69 -22.67
CA MET A 231 -1.50 4.92 -22.34
C MET A 231 -2.59 5.80 -21.71
N SER A 232 -3.70 5.97 -22.43
CA SER A 232 -4.85 6.74 -21.97
C SER A 232 -5.54 6.09 -20.77
N GLY A 233 -5.53 6.75 -19.63
CA GLY A 233 -6.10 6.20 -18.39
C GLY A 233 -5.05 5.86 -17.35
N VAL A 234 -3.77 5.86 -17.72
CA VAL A 234 -2.66 5.82 -16.78
C VAL A 234 -2.32 7.24 -16.33
N LYS A 235 -2.16 7.45 -15.02
CA LYS A 235 -1.88 8.75 -14.41
C LYS A 235 -0.75 8.63 -13.40
N ASN A 236 0.22 9.54 -13.51
CA ASN A 236 1.33 9.64 -12.58
C ASN A 236 0.95 10.46 -11.35
N TYR A 237 1.35 9.94 -10.20
CA TYR A 237 1.29 10.61 -8.91
C TYR A 237 2.59 10.42 -8.17
N ASN A 238 2.92 11.39 -7.33
CA ASN A 238 4.07 11.33 -6.46
C ASN A 238 3.68 11.75 -5.04
N ILE A 239 4.55 11.43 -4.09
CA ILE A 239 4.44 11.98 -2.74
C ILE A 239 5.08 13.36 -2.73
N LEU A 240 4.36 14.36 -2.22
CA LEU A 240 4.85 15.71 -2.07
C LEU A 240 6.01 15.75 -1.08
N VAL A 241 7.16 16.21 -1.58
CA VAL A 241 8.39 16.41 -0.83
C VAL A 241 8.65 17.90 -0.70
N ARG A 242 8.97 18.38 0.51
CA ARG A 242 9.41 19.76 0.72
C ARG A 242 10.89 19.77 1.10
N GLU A 243 11.68 20.45 0.28
CA GLU A 243 13.10 20.69 0.55
C GLU A 243 13.26 22.03 1.28
N THR A 244 14.11 22.10 2.29
CA THR A 244 14.48 23.34 2.97
C THR A 244 15.96 23.26 3.34
N GLY A 245 16.80 23.93 2.54
CA GLY A 245 18.26 23.80 2.64
C GLY A 245 18.69 22.36 2.39
N GLU A 246 19.36 21.75 3.35
CA GLU A 246 19.82 20.35 3.27
C GLU A 246 18.81 19.33 3.83
N THR A 247 17.68 19.80 4.36
CA THR A 247 16.66 18.96 5.00
C THR A 247 15.47 18.71 4.08
N ILE A 248 14.93 17.49 4.14
CA ILE A 248 13.77 17.08 3.38
C ILE A 248 12.67 16.64 4.35
N ALA A 249 11.47 17.15 4.14
CA ALA A 249 10.26 16.72 4.84
C ALA A 249 9.31 16.02 3.86
N PHE A 250 8.94 14.78 4.17
CA PHE A 250 7.91 14.05 3.45
C PHE A 250 6.54 14.46 3.99
N LEU A 251 5.75 15.16 3.17
CA LEU A 251 4.45 15.68 3.60
C LEU A 251 3.35 14.62 3.59
N ARG A 252 3.64 13.39 3.14
CA ARG A 252 2.69 12.26 3.06
C ARG A 252 1.39 12.58 2.27
N LYS A 253 1.44 13.63 1.42
CA LYS A 253 0.36 14.04 0.53
C LYS A 253 0.66 13.52 -0.88
N ILE A 254 -0.27 12.80 -1.47
CA ILE A 254 -0.21 12.31 -2.85
C ILE A 254 -0.70 13.42 -3.77
N VAL A 255 0.09 13.78 -4.78
CA VAL A 255 -0.23 14.82 -5.75
C VAL A 255 0.01 14.32 -7.18
N PRO A 256 -0.75 14.82 -8.19
CA PRO A 256 -0.50 14.48 -9.58
C PRO A 256 0.91 14.90 -10.03
N GLY A 257 1.53 14.08 -10.88
CA GLY A 257 2.86 14.31 -11.44
C GLY A 257 3.81 13.12 -11.22
N SER A 258 4.89 13.07 -11.99
CA SER A 258 6.02 12.16 -11.76
C SER A 258 7.00 12.78 -10.77
N ALA A 259 7.75 11.96 -10.04
CA ALA A 259 8.86 12.45 -9.23
C ALA A 259 10.09 12.68 -10.12
N GLU A 260 10.63 13.90 -10.14
CA GLU A 260 11.79 14.28 -10.98
C GLU A 260 13.14 13.75 -10.46
N LYS A 261 13.23 13.33 -9.18
CA LYS A 261 14.50 12.96 -8.55
C LYS A 261 14.36 11.78 -7.59
N SER A 262 15.40 10.97 -7.50
CA SER A 262 15.55 9.95 -6.46
C SER A 262 16.06 10.58 -5.16
N PHE A 263 15.35 10.31 -4.06
CA PHE A 263 15.69 10.85 -2.74
C PHE A 263 16.52 9.89 -1.88
N GLY A 264 17.07 8.81 -2.46
CA GLY A 264 17.78 7.76 -1.70
C GLY A 264 18.96 8.29 -0.88
N ILE A 265 19.82 9.11 -1.49
CA ILE A 265 20.97 9.72 -0.80
C ILE A 265 20.52 10.67 0.31
N HIS A 266 19.46 11.42 0.08
CA HIS A 266 18.88 12.33 1.05
C HIS A 266 18.29 11.59 2.28
N VAL A 267 17.61 10.46 2.05
CA VAL A 267 17.16 9.58 3.14
C VAL A 267 18.35 9.05 3.93
N GLY A 268 19.45 8.69 3.26
CA GLY A 268 20.71 8.32 3.92
C GLY A 268 21.27 9.42 4.83
N ARG A 269 21.21 10.69 4.39
CA ARG A 269 21.61 11.85 5.21
C ARG A 269 20.72 11.98 6.45
N LEU A 270 19.39 11.86 6.29
CA LEU A 270 18.44 11.90 7.40
C LEU A 270 18.65 10.74 8.39
N ALA A 271 19.08 9.58 7.91
CA ALA A 271 19.45 8.43 8.73
C ALA A 271 20.79 8.60 9.48
N GLY A 272 21.52 9.70 9.24
CA GLY A 272 22.78 10.01 9.90
C GLY A 272 24.00 9.33 9.28
N LEU A 273 23.96 8.98 7.99
CA LEU A 273 25.16 8.47 7.31
C LEU A 273 26.29 9.51 7.32
N PRO A 274 27.57 9.09 7.46
CA PRO A 274 28.70 10.00 7.45
C PRO A 274 28.75 10.86 6.18
N GLN A 275 29.11 12.15 6.33
CA GLN A 275 29.16 13.09 5.20
C GLN A 275 30.10 12.64 4.09
N GLU A 276 31.18 11.93 4.41
CA GLU A 276 32.09 11.34 3.42
C GLU A 276 31.39 10.30 2.52
N VAL A 277 30.51 9.49 3.11
CA VAL A 277 29.71 8.48 2.38
C VAL A 277 28.66 9.19 1.50
N ILE A 278 27.98 10.21 2.04
CA ILE A 278 27.00 11.00 1.29
C ILE A 278 27.65 11.72 0.10
N GLY A 279 28.80 12.37 0.32
CA GLY A 279 29.55 13.04 -0.74
C GLY A 279 29.97 12.05 -1.83
N ARG A 280 30.49 10.88 -1.44
CA ARG A 280 30.87 9.83 -2.39
C ARG A 280 29.68 9.27 -3.16
N ALA A 281 28.57 9.00 -2.49
CA ALA A 281 27.35 8.50 -3.14
C ALA A 281 26.81 9.52 -4.15
N THR A 282 26.87 10.82 -3.82
CA THR A 282 26.42 11.91 -4.72
C THR A 282 27.29 11.99 -5.98
N GLU A 283 28.61 11.85 -5.83
CA GLU A 283 29.55 11.79 -6.97
C GLU A 283 29.28 10.56 -7.85
N ILE A 284 29.04 9.38 -7.24
CA ILE A 284 28.72 8.17 -7.99
C ILE A 284 27.40 8.32 -8.75
N LEU A 285 26.35 8.86 -8.11
CA LEU A 285 25.05 9.08 -8.75
C LEU A 285 25.17 10.05 -9.92
N SER A 286 25.88 11.17 -9.74
CA SER A 286 26.10 12.15 -10.82
C SER A 286 26.78 11.50 -12.03
N ASN A 287 27.79 10.65 -11.80
CA ASN A 287 28.47 9.92 -12.88
C ASN A 287 27.57 8.87 -13.57
N LEU A 288 26.61 8.29 -12.84
CA LEU A 288 25.64 7.34 -13.41
C LEU A 288 24.54 8.06 -14.20
N GLU A 289 24.13 9.26 -13.78
CA GLU A 289 23.15 10.09 -14.49
C GLU A 289 23.75 10.77 -15.74
N GLU A 290 25.02 11.15 -15.71
CA GLU A 290 25.76 11.72 -16.85
C GLU A 290 26.19 10.68 -17.91
N GLY A 291 26.13 9.39 -17.58
CA GLY A 291 26.46 8.29 -18.48
C GLY A 291 25.21 7.58 -18.97
N GLU A 292 24.68 8.00 -20.13
CA GLU A 292 23.67 7.24 -20.88
C GLU A 292 24.08 5.75 -20.97
N PHE A 293 23.11 4.87 -20.70
CA PHE A 293 23.22 3.41 -20.68
C PHE A 293 24.15 2.83 -21.76
N GLU A 294 25.38 2.43 -21.39
CA GLU A 294 26.19 1.48 -22.17
C GLU A 294 26.50 0.24 -21.31
N GLU A 295 25.91 -0.90 -21.71
CA GLU A 295 26.19 -2.31 -21.39
C GLU A 295 26.42 -2.80 -19.93
N PRO A 296 25.99 -4.04 -19.60
CA PRO A 296 25.79 -4.46 -18.22
C PRO A 296 27.06 -4.90 -17.49
N GLY A 297 27.21 -4.45 -16.25
CA GLY A 297 27.78 -5.30 -15.19
C GLY A 297 29.16 -4.96 -14.62
N LYS A 298 29.75 -3.79 -14.90
CA LYS A 298 30.95 -3.33 -14.16
C LYS A 298 30.86 -1.85 -13.82
N PRO A 299 30.82 -1.45 -12.52
CA PRO A 299 30.98 -0.04 -12.17
C PRO A 299 32.37 0.40 -12.63
N LYS A 300 32.46 1.44 -13.47
CA LYS A 300 33.70 2.20 -13.63
C LYS A 300 33.97 2.80 -12.24
N LEU A 301 34.82 2.14 -11.46
CA LEU A 301 35.44 2.69 -10.25
C LEU A 301 35.78 4.15 -10.57
N ALA A 302 35.09 5.09 -9.91
CA ALA A 302 35.23 6.48 -10.26
C ALA A 302 36.72 6.81 -10.30
N ARG A 303 37.19 7.33 -11.43
CA ARG A 303 38.52 7.89 -11.50
C ARG A 303 38.58 8.96 -10.43
N LYS A 304 39.33 8.70 -9.34
CA LYS A 304 39.79 9.75 -8.44
C LYS A 304 40.35 10.82 -9.37
N ARG A 305 39.71 11.98 -9.47
CA ARG A 305 40.38 13.18 -10.00
C ARG A 305 41.64 13.30 -9.16
N SER A 306 42.79 13.05 -9.76
CA SER A 306 44.07 13.30 -9.13
C SER A 306 44.02 14.74 -8.65
N ARG A 307 44.19 14.94 -7.34
CA ARG A 307 44.51 16.27 -6.81
C ARG A 307 45.71 16.74 -7.62
N LYS A 308 45.54 17.81 -8.41
CA LYS A 308 46.69 18.54 -8.95
C LYS A 308 47.59 18.85 -7.76
N ALA A 309 48.79 18.29 -7.77
CA ALA A 309 49.84 18.72 -6.85
C ALA A 309 50.05 20.23 -7.08
N PRO A 310 50.26 21.02 -6.02
CA PRO A 310 50.62 22.41 -6.21
C PRO A 310 51.96 22.48 -6.95
N ASP A 311 52.04 23.32 -7.98
CA ASP A 311 53.27 23.68 -8.65
C ASP A 311 54.31 24.11 -7.60
N THR A 312 55.34 23.29 -7.43
CA THR A 312 56.55 23.70 -6.73
C THR A 312 57.51 24.22 -7.78
N GLU A 313 57.29 25.47 -8.19
CA GLU A 313 58.35 26.27 -8.78
C GLU A 313 59.38 26.62 -7.70
N ASN A 314 60.64 26.45 -8.08
CA ASN A 314 61.86 27.01 -7.47
C ASN A 314 62.28 26.52 -6.08
N GLN A 315 63.09 25.46 -6.08
CA GLN A 315 64.22 25.39 -5.15
C GLN A 315 65.48 24.94 -5.91
N MET A 316 66.40 25.88 -6.11
CA MET A 316 67.74 25.66 -6.65
C MET A 316 68.52 24.68 -5.75
N SER A 317 69.26 23.75 -6.34
CA SER A 317 70.24 22.95 -5.60
C SER A 317 71.40 23.83 -5.16
N LEU A 318 71.59 23.92 -3.84
CA LEU A 318 72.83 24.39 -3.24
C LEU A 318 73.50 23.17 -2.62
N PHE A 319 74.58 22.74 -3.29
CA PHE A 319 75.56 21.72 -2.93
C PHE A 319 75.22 20.25 -3.29
N ASP A 320 76.22 19.69 -3.98
CA ASP A 320 76.49 18.34 -4.52
C ASP A 320 75.77 17.89 -5.79
#